data_AF-A0A699QX41-F1
#
_entry.id   AF-A0A699QX41-F1
#
_cell.length_a   1.000
_cell.length_b   1.000
_cell.length_c   1.000
_cell.angle_alpha   90.00
_cell.angle_beta   90.00
_cell.angle_gamma   90.00
#
_symmetry.space_group_name_H-M   'P 1'
#
loop_
_entity.id
_entity.type
_entity.pdbx_description
1 polymer ?
#
loop_
_entity_poly.entity_id
_entity_poly.type
_entity_poly.pdbx_seq_one_letter_code
_entity_poly.pdbx_strand_id
1 'polypeptide(L)'
;NNFGTRKRLLEYDDVMNAQREVVYRRRRNALFGERLELDILNLIYDVSEDIAAGHKISNDFEDFKLSIIKDFGYDTHITQAEFSALNAEQLTQKLYDEATGYYESKNEHIGQNSLPMVNSLLSQNTPYENIAIPFTDGHKHTQVIANLRKAQATNGLDIIRQMEKGAVLSTIDEAWTQHLRQMDDLKQVVQNAVYEQKDPLLVYKFEAFELFKRMLSKVNHSTSGFLFKADVPVAAEPGFAEPDFFYEDDISEPLPKLKAEKAVSDVSLGAGQEDLDQAAELGLA
;
A
#
# COMPACT_ATOMS: atom_id res chain seq x y z
N ASN A 1 -10.85 -33.06 -25.83
CA ASN A 1 -11.00 -33.70 -24.50
C ASN A 1 -11.32 -32.61 -23.48
N ASN A 2 -12.59 -32.44 -23.11
CA ASN A 2 -13.06 -31.28 -22.33
C ASN A 2 -12.51 -31.24 -20.89
N PHE A 3 -12.13 -32.40 -20.34
CA PHE A 3 -11.57 -32.51 -18.99
C PHE A 3 -10.21 -31.80 -18.87
N GLY A 4 -9.31 -32.01 -19.85
CA GLY A 4 -7.98 -31.41 -19.84
C GLY A 4 -8.00 -29.88 -19.93
N THR A 5 -8.93 -29.32 -20.71
CA THR A 5 -9.10 -27.86 -20.83
C THR A 5 -9.57 -27.23 -19.52
N ARG A 6 -10.53 -27.86 -18.82
CA ARG A 6 -11.02 -27.35 -17.53
C ARG A 6 -9.97 -27.46 -16.43
N LYS A 7 -9.22 -28.58 -16.39
CA LYS A 7 -8.13 -28.77 -15.42
C LYS A 7 -7.09 -27.66 -15.56
N ARG A 8 -6.63 -27.38 -16.79
CA ARG A 8 -5.68 -26.30 -17.03
C ARG A 8 -6.24 -24.94 -16.63
N LEU A 9 -7.49 -24.64 -16.97
CA LEU A 9 -8.12 -23.38 -16.60
C LEU A 9 -8.14 -23.17 -15.08
N LEU A 10 -8.41 -24.24 -14.31
CA LEU A 10 -8.38 -24.21 -12.85
C LEU A 10 -6.97 -23.89 -12.34
N GLU A 11 -5.93 -24.52 -12.89
CA GLU A 11 -4.54 -24.29 -12.46
C GLU A 11 -4.07 -22.84 -12.69
N TYR A 12 -4.56 -22.15 -13.75
CA TYR A 12 -4.32 -20.72 -13.94
C TYR A 12 -5.09 -19.87 -12.93
N ASP A 13 -6.33 -20.25 -12.59
CA ASP A 13 -7.17 -19.55 -11.63
C ASP A 13 -6.66 -19.68 -10.19
N ASP A 14 -6.08 -20.83 -9.83
CA ASP A 14 -5.49 -21.08 -8.51
C ASP A 14 -4.39 -20.04 -8.18
N VAL A 15 -3.53 -19.72 -9.16
CA VAL A 15 -2.50 -18.68 -9.02
C VAL A 15 -3.13 -17.31 -8.76
N MET A 16 -4.15 -16.95 -9.55
CA MET A 16 -4.88 -15.69 -9.38
C MET A 16 -5.60 -15.62 -8.03
N ASN A 17 -6.16 -16.74 -7.57
CA ASN A 17 -6.87 -16.80 -6.31
C ASN A 17 -5.94 -16.60 -5.11
N ALA A 18 -4.76 -17.22 -5.13
CA ALA A 18 -3.74 -17.01 -4.09
C ALA A 18 -3.31 -15.52 -4.01
N GLN A 19 -3.05 -14.89 -5.14
CA GLN A 19 -2.70 -13.46 -5.19
C GLN A 19 -3.85 -12.57 -4.69
N ARG A 20 -5.09 -12.89 -5.08
CA ARG A 20 -6.29 -12.17 -4.65
C ARG A 20 -6.48 -12.22 -3.14
N GLU A 21 -6.23 -13.38 -2.52
CA GLU A 21 -6.32 -13.54 -1.06
C GLU A 21 -5.37 -12.60 -0.33
N VAL A 22 -4.11 -12.51 -0.79
CA VAL A 22 -3.10 -11.58 -0.23
C VAL A 22 -3.55 -10.13 -0.36
N VAL A 23 -4.01 -9.72 -1.55
CA VAL A 23 -4.47 -8.34 -1.79
C VAL A 23 -5.69 -7.98 -0.94
N TYR A 24 -6.67 -8.87 -0.86
CA TYR A 24 -7.88 -8.64 -0.09
C TYR A 24 -7.62 -8.64 1.42
N ARG A 25 -6.67 -9.46 1.89
CA ARG A 25 -6.19 -9.41 3.27
C ARG A 25 -5.59 -8.03 3.58
N ARG A 26 -4.67 -7.54 2.73
CA ARG A 26 -4.04 -6.23 2.90
C ARG A 26 -5.05 -5.08 2.86
N ARG A 27 -6.01 -5.14 1.93
CA ARG A 27 -7.13 -4.18 1.81
C ARG A 27 -8.04 -4.19 3.05
N ARG A 28 -8.36 -5.38 3.56
CA ARG A 28 -9.15 -5.53 4.79
C ARG A 28 -8.42 -4.94 6.00
N ASN A 29 -7.11 -5.16 6.11
CA ASN A 29 -6.29 -4.56 7.17
C ASN A 29 -6.31 -3.04 7.10
N ALA A 30 -6.21 -2.45 5.91
CA ALA A 30 -6.33 -1.00 5.76
C ALA A 30 -7.71 -0.46 6.17
N LEU A 31 -8.80 -1.15 5.83
CA LEU A 31 -10.16 -0.72 6.21
C LEU A 31 -10.40 -0.80 7.73
N PHE A 32 -10.12 -1.96 8.32
CA PHE A 32 -10.59 -2.33 9.66
C PHE A 32 -9.49 -2.36 10.73
N GLY A 33 -8.22 -2.24 10.34
CA GLY A 33 -7.10 -2.66 11.16
C GLY A 33 -6.79 -1.77 12.36
N GLU A 34 -6.73 -2.41 13.54
CA GLU A 34 -6.00 -1.95 14.73
C GLU A 34 -4.47 -1.97 14.52
N ARG A 35 -3.98 -2.39 13.33
CA ARG A 35 -2.56 -2.60 13.00
C ARG A 35 -2.06 -1.85 11.76
N LEU A 36 -2.82 -0.90 11.22
CA LEU A 36 -2.39 -0.13 10.03
C LEU A 36 -1.02 0.54 10.22
N GLU A 37 -0.76 1.02 11.44
CA GLU A 37 0.53 1.59 11.83
C GLU A 37 1.69 0.60 11.60
N LEU A 38 1.53 -0.66 12.00
CA LEU A 38 2.53 -1.70 11.75
C LEU A 38 2.70 -1.99 10.26
N ASP A 39 1.61 -2.00 9.49
CA ASP A 39 1.68 -2.20 8.04
C ASP A 39 2.43 -1.05 7.35
N ILE A 40 2.28 0.18 7.84
CA ILE A 40 3.03 1.36 7.36
C ILE A 40 4.49 1.26 7.76
N LEU A 41 4.81 0.89 9.00
CA LEU A 41 6.19 0.72 9.44
C LEU A 41 6.90 -0.37 8.62
N ASN A 42 6.26 -1.50 8.38
CA ASN A 42 6.80 -2.55 7.51
C ASN A 42 7.00 -2.04 6.08
N LEU A 43 6.04 -1.29 5.55
CA LEU A 43 6.16 -0.67 4.23
C LEU A 43 7.34 0.31 4.15
N ILE A 44 7.58 1.13 5.18
CA ILE A 44 8.74 2.03 5.23
C ILE A 44 10.04 1.23 5.28
N TYR A 45 10.06 0.12 6.02
CA TYR A 45 11.20 -0.79 6.05
C TYR A 45 11.47 -1.41 4.68
N ASP A 46 10.46 -1.97 4.02
CA ASP A 46 10.57 -2.57 2.69
C ASP A 46 11.10 -1.55 1.67
N VAL A 47 10.58 -0.31 1.67
CA VAL A 47 11.07 0.75 0.77
C VAL A 47 12.51 1.12 1.10
N SER A 48 12.87 1.17 2.39
CA SER A 48 14.25 1.45 2.81
C SER A 48 15.20 0.34 2.35
N GLU A 49 14.76 -0.91 2.41
CA GLU A 49 15.51 -2.08 1.93
C GLU A 49 15.70 -2.04 0.42
N ASP A 50 14.63 -1.81 -0.34
CA ASP A 50 14.66 -1.69 -1.80
C ASP A 50 15.65 -0.59 -2.23
N ILE A 51 15.61 0.58 -1.58
CA ILE A 51 16.54 1.69 -1.82
C ILE A 51 17.97 1.29 -1.43
N ALA A 52 18.21 0.76 -0.24
CA ALA A 52 19.55 0.44 0.23
C ALA A 52 20.20 -0.66 -0.63
N ALA A 53 19.49 -1.75 -0.91
CA ALA A 53 19.98 -2.87 -1.70
C ALA A 53 20.25 -2.48 -3.16
N GLY A 54 19.32 -1.74 -3.79
CA GLY A 54 19.44 -1.32 -5.19
C GLY A 54 20.68 -0.46 -5.45
N HIS A 55 20.94 0.52 -4.58
CA HIS A 55 22.04 1.47 -4.77
C HIS A 55 23.37 0.96 -4.24
N LYS A 56 23.36 -0.05 -3.36
CA LYS A 56 24.59 -0.74 -2.93
C LYS A 56 25.25 -1.53 -4.04
N ILE A 57 24.47 -2.07 -4.97
CA ILE A 57 24.97 -2.80 -6.13
C ILE A 57 25.63 -1.85 -7.13
N SER A 58 25.03 -0.68 -7.38
CA SER A 58 25.58 0.33 -8.29
C SER A 58 26.68 1.20 -7.66
N ASN A 59 26.74 1.25 -6.33
CA ASN A 59 27.60 2.13 -5.54
C ASN A 59 27.43 3.62 -5.90
N ASP A 60 26.20 4.01 -6.23
CA ASP A 60 25.83 5.39 -6.60
C ASP A 60 25.12 6.09 -5.43
N PHE A 61 25.86 6.96 -4.74
CA PHE A 61 25.33 7.73 -3.60
C PHE A 61 24.41 8.88 -4.03
N GLU A 62 24.58 9.44 -5.22
CA GLU A 62 23.72 10.54 -5.68
C GLU A 62 22.34 10.00 -6.06
N ASP A 63 22.30 8.86 -6.74
CA ASP A 63 21.04 8.18 -7.07
C ASP A 63 20.33 7.66 -5.81
N PHE A 64 21.08 7.19 -4.81
CA PHE A 64 20.54 6.84 -3.49
C PHE A 64 19.79 8.02 -2.83
N LYS A 65 20.41 9.22 -2.81
CA LYS A 65 19.74 10.42 -2.29
C LYS A 65 18.51 10.79 -3.11
N LEU A 66 18.60 10.69 -4.43
CA LEU A 66 17.47 11.02 -5.32
C LEU A 66 16.28 10.09 -5.07
N SER A 67 16.53 8.80 -4.84
CA SER A 67 15.50 7.83 -4.47
C SER A 67 14.84 8.17 -3.13
N ILE A 68 15.60 8.61 -2.12
CA ILE A 68 15.07 9.07 -0.83
C ILE A 68 14.18 10.32 -1.00
N ILE A 69 14.61 11.31 -1.79
CA ILE A 69 13.78 12.50 -2.08
C ILE A 69 12.50 12.09 -2.83
N LYS A 70 12.59 11.10 -3.70
CA LYS A 70 11.44 10.61 -4.47
C LYS A 70 10.42 9.88 -3.60
N ASP A 71 10.86 9.00 -2.69
CA ASP A 71 9.95 8.13 -1.93
C ASP A 71 9.63 8.63 -0.52
N PHE A 72 10.51 9.44 0.07
CA PHE A 72 10.36 10.01 1.41
C PHE A 72 10.33 11.55 1.45
N GLY A 73 10.72 12.24 0.37
CA GLY A 73 10.51 13.69 0.25
C GLY A 73 11.44 14.57 1.09
N TYR A 74 12.54 14.03 1.62
CA TYR A 74 13.53 14.78 2.39
C TYR A 74 14.97 14.49 1.92
N ASP A 75 15.91 15.34 2.31
CA ASP A 75 17.35 15.13 2.11
C ASP A 75 17.93 14.33 3.29
N THR A 76 18.52 13.16 3.01
CA THR A 76 19.09 12.29 4.05
C THR A 76 20.33 12.87 4.71
N HIS A 77 20.48 12.58 6.00
CA HIS A 77 21.69 12.86 6.79
C HIS A 77 22.75 11.76 6.65
N ILE A 78 22.43 10.64 6.00
CA ILE A 78 23.39 9.57 5.71
C ILE A 78 24.46 10.14 4.78
N THR A 79 25.70 10.16 5.27
CA THR A 79 26.84 10.68 4.51
C THR A 79 27.34 9.66 3.49
N GLN A 80 28.06 10.10 2.46
CA GLN A 80 28.72 9.20 1.50
C GLN A 80 29.69 8.22 2.18
N ALA A 81 30.35 8.66 3.27
CA ALA A 81 31.25 7.82 4.04
C ALA A 81 30.50 6.68 4.75
N GLU A 82 29.37 6.98 5.38
CA GLU A 82 28.49 5.97 6.00
C GLU A 82 27.88 5.06 4.94
N PHE A 83 27.37 5.64 3.85
CA PHE A 83 26.89 4.88 2.71
C PHE A 83 27.96 3.91 2.24
N SER A 84 29.23 4.29 2.12
CA SER A 84 30.28 3.38 1.65
C SER A 84 30.65 2.31 2.68
N ALA A 85 30.63 2.65 3.97
CA ALA A 85 31.10 1.78 5.06
C ALA A 85 30.09 0.71 5.50
N LEU A 86 28.80 1.03 5.51
CA LEU A 86 27.75 0.12 5.98
C LEU A 86 27.44 -0.96 4.94
N ASN A 87 27.02 -2.15 5.37
CA ASN A 87 26.43 -3.13 4.46
C ASN A 87 24.96 -2.76 4.12
N ALA A 88 24.32 -3.51 3.24
CA ALA A 88 22.93 -3.22 2.83
C ALA A 88 21.96 -3.25 4.02
N GLU A 89 22.01 -4.28 4.86
CA GLU A 89 21.14 -4.44 6.04
C GLU A 89 21.30 -3.29 7.05
N GLN A 90 22.54 -2.89 7.35
CA GLN A 90 22.83 -1.77 8.24
C GLN A 90 22.38 -0.43 7.65
N LEU A 91 22.53 -0.26 6.34
CA LEU A 91 22.06 0.92 5.63
C LEU A 91 20.53 0.99 5.63
N THR A 92 19.86 -0.14 5.41
CA THR A 92 18.40 -0.29 5.51
C THR A 92 17.91 0.17 6.88
N GLN A 93 18.47 -0.37 7.97
CA GLN A 93 18.03 0.01 9.31
C GLN A 93 18.24 1.50 9.59
N LYS A 94 19.40 2.05 9.21
CA LYS A 94 19.69 3.48 9.42
C LYS A 94 18.74 4.38 8.65
N LEU A 95 18.42 4.02 7.40
CA LEU A 95 17.46 4.76 6.57
C LEU A 95 16.04 4.63 7.11
N TYR A 96 15.65 3.44 7.55
CA TYR A 96 14.36 3.17 8.16
C TYR A 96 14.14 4.03 9.42
N ASP A 97 15.14 4.10 10.31
CA ASP A 97 15.07 4.91 11.53
C ASP A 97 14.93 6.41 11.20
N GLU A 98 15.70 6.90 10.22
CA GLU A 98 15.63 8.29 9.74
C GLU A 98 14.26 8.60 9.12
N ALA A 99 13.76 7.72 8.23
CA ALA A 99 12.49 7.89 7.54
C ALA A 99 11.30 7.85 8.51
N THR A 100 11.31 6.93 9.47
CA THR A 100 10.26 6.82 10.48
C THR A 100 10.21 8.06 11.37
N GLY A 101 11.36 8.56 11.83
CA GLY A 101 11.42 9.79 12.63
C GLY A 101 10.92 11.02 11.86
N TYR A 102 11.26 11.13 10.58
CA TYR A 102 10.72 12.19 9.71
C TYR A 102 9.20 12.06 9.54
N TYR A 103 8.71 10.85 9.28
CA TYR A 103 7.29 10.56 9.08
C TYR A 103 6.44 10.94 10.29
N GLU A 104 6.86 10.54 11.49
CA GLU A 104 6.18 10.85 12.75
C GLU A 104 6.12 12.36 13.00
N SER A 105 7.27 13.05 12.88
CA SER A 105 7.34 14.50 13.08
C SER A 105 6.45 15.26 12.09
N LYS A 106 6.50 14.90 10.80
CA LYS A 106 5.67 15.50 9.76
C LYS A 106 4.17 15.28 10.02
N ASN A 107 3.77 14.09 10.44
CA ASN A 107 2.37 13.79 10.74
C ASN A 107 1.86 14.50 12.00
N GLU A 108 2.71 14.63 13.03
CA GLU A 108 2.39 15.43 14.21
C GLU A 108 2.14 16.89 13.84
N HIS A 109 3.00 17.48 12.99
CA HIS A 109 2.82 18.84 12.50
C HIS A 109 1.52 19.03 11.71
N ILE A 110 1.16 18.10 10.82
CA ILE A 110 -0.12 18.17 10.08
C ILE A 110 -1.30 18.09 11.04
N GLY A 111 -1.25 17.18 12.01
CA GLY A 111 -2.28 17.04 13.04
C GLY A 111 -2.48 18.34 13.81
N GLN A 112 -1.39 18.92 14.31
CA GLN A 112 -1.41 20.19 15.05
C GLN A 112 -1.93 21.36 14.21
N ASN A 113 -1.51 21.48 12.95
CA ASN A 113 -1.96 22.53 12.03
C ASN A 113 -3.43 22.39 11.65
N SER A 114 -3.99 21.18 11.69
CA SER A 114 -5.40 20.90 11.39
C SER A 114 -6.34 21.19 12.56
N LEU A 115 -5.83 21.24 13.80
CA LEU A 115 -6.66 21.41 15.00
C LEU A 115 -7.41 22.74 15.10
N PRO A 116 -6.84 23.91 14.77
CA PRO A 116 -7.56 25.18 14.81
C PRO A 116 -8.83 25.14 13.96
N MET A 117 -8.77 24.52 12.77
CA MET A 117 -9.92 24.31 11.90
C MET A 117 -10.97 23.41 12.57
N VAL A 118 -10.56 22.25 13.10
CA VAL A 118 -11.48 21.31 13.78
C VAL A 118 -12.18 21.99 14.96
N ASN A 119 -11.43 22.73 15.79
CA ASN A 119 -11.97 23.43 16.95
C ASN A 119 -12.95 24.54 16.56
N SER A 120 -12.63 25.30 15.50
CA SER A 120 -13.53 26.32 14.95
C SER A 120 -14.87 25.70 14.53
N LEU A 121 -14.84 24.60 13.77
CA LEU A 121 -16.06 23.91 13.32
C LEU A 121 -16.90 23.39 14.48
N LEU A 122 -16.27 22.76 15.49
CA LEU A 122 -16.98 22.27 16.67
C LEU A 122 -17.65 23.40 17.47
N SER A 123 -17.02 24.57 17.56
CA SER A 123 -17.57 25.73 18.27
C SER A 123 -18.80 26.34 17.60
N GLN A 124 -18.96 26.15 16.28
CA GLN A 124 -20.07 26.70 15.50
C GLN A 124 -21.36 25.86 15.62
N ASN A 125 -21.37 24.83 16.47
CA ASN A 125 -22.50 23.91 16.68
C ASN A 125 -23.02 23.32 15.36
N THR A 126 -22.09 22.92 14.49
CA THR A 126 -22.39 22.34 13.18
C THR A 126 -23.21 21.05 13.33
N PRO A 127 -24.21 20.80 12.45
CA PRO A 127 -25.07 19.62 12.55
C PRO A 127 -24.37 18.32 12.14
N TYR A 128 -23.19 18.40 11.50
CA TYR A 128 -22.43 17.25 11.01
C TYR A 128 -21.29 16.87 11.95
N GLU A 129 -21.04 15.57 12.07
CA GLU A 129 -19.94 15.04 12.88
C GLU A 129 -18.68 14.72 12.08
N ASN A 130 -18.82 14.54 10.77
CA ASN A 130 -17.75 14.12 9.86
C ASN A 130 -17.48 15.21 8.83
N ILE A 131 -16.22 15.36 8.46
CA ILE A 131 -15.76 16.31 7.44
C ILE A 131 -14.89 15.60 6.40
N ALA A 132 -14.98 16.04 5.16
CA ALA A 132 -14.08 15.62 4.09
C ALA A 132 -12.83 16.50 4.12
N ILE A 133 -11.66 15.90 4.30
CA ILE A 133 -10.36 16.58 4.31
C ILE A 133 -9.61 16.16 3.05
N PRO A 134 -9.27 17.11 2.15
CA PRO A 134 -8.45 16.81 1.00
C PRO A 134 -6.98 16.71 1.41
N PHE A 135 -6.32 15.62 1.02
CA PHE A 135 -4.88 15.45 1.08
C PHE A 135 -4.30 15.45 -0.33
N THR A 136 -3.11 16.03 -0.47
CA THR A 136 -2.37 16.00 -1.73
C THR A 136 -0.87 15.97 -1.51
N ASP A 137 -0.17 15.24 -2.38
CA ASP A 137 1.29 15.27 -2.53
C ASP A 137 1.74 16.19 -3.69
N GLY A 138 0.82 16.97 -4.26
CA GLY A 138 1.00 17.80 -5.45
C GLY A 138 0.60 17.13 -6.77
N HIS A 139 0.39 15.81 -6.78
CA HIS A 139 0.01 15.06 -7.98
C HIS A 139 -1.27 14.23 -7.79
N LYS A 140 -1.36 13.52 -6.67
CA LYS A 140 -2.53 12.75 -6.26
C LYS A 140 -3.37 13.58 -5.29
N HIS A 141 -4.67 13.36 -5.34
CA HIS A 141 -5.63 13.92 -4.40
C HIS A 141 -6.44 12.79 -3.79
N THR A 142 -6.53 12.77 -2.47
CA THR A 142 -7.36 11.83 -1.73
C THR A 142 -8.22 12.62 -0.76
N GLN A 143 -9.54 12.47 -0.86
CA GLN A 143 -10.46 13.00 0.13
C GLN A 143 -10.70 11.95 1.19
N VAL A 144 -10.50 12.31 2.46
CA VAL A 144 -10.73 11.40 3.59
C VAL A 144 -11.80 11.94 4.52
N ILE A 145 -12.64 11.04 5.03
CA ILE A 145 -13.70 11.41 5.95
C ILE A 145 -13.17 11.25 7.37
N ALA A 146 -13.04 12.36 8.09
CA ALA A 146 -12.60 12.38 9.49
C ALA A 146 -13.72 12.84 10.41
N ASN A 147 -13.80 12.27 11.60
CA ASN A 147 -14.79 12.68 12.59
C ASN A 147 -14.22 13.83 13.46
N LEU A 148 -14.94 14.96 13.54
CA LEU A 148 -14.48 16.16 14.24
C LEU A 148 -14.16 15.91 15.71
N ARG A 149 -15.02 15.15 16.41
CA ARG A 149 -14.82 14.85 17.84
C ARG A 149 -13.62 13.92 18.04
N LYS A 150 -13.46 12.89 17.20
CA LYS A 150 -12.30 11.99 17.26
C LYS A 150 -11.01 12.73 16.93
N ALA A 151 -11.03 13.58 15.90
CA ALA A 151 -9.89 14.43 15.53
C ALA A 151 -9.47 15.33 16.70
N GLN A 152 -10.41 16.00 17.38
CA GLN A 152 -10.10 16.81 18.56
C GLN A 152 -9.56 15.95 19.71
N ALA A 153 -10.21 14.83 20.03
CA ALA A 153 -9.82 13.95 21.14
C ALA A 153 -8.44 13.30 20.94
N THR A 154 -8.01 13.13 19.69
CA THR A 154 -6.72 12.54 19.31
C THR A 154 -5.67 13.56 18.89
N ASN A 155 -5.91 14.85 19.14
CA ASN A 155 -4.99 15.93 18.76
C ASN A 155 -4.62 15.93 17.25
N GLY A 156 -5.58 15.58 16.40
CA GLY A 156 -5.42 15.52 14.94
C GLY A 156 -4.94 14.17 14.39
N LEU A 157 -4.54 13.22 15.23
CA LEU A 157 -4.02 11.92 14.78
C LEU A 157 -5.08 11.08 14.05
N ASP A 158 -6.37 11.20 14.39
CA ASP A 158 -7.43 10.51 13.63
C ASP A 158 -7.42 10.95 12.15
N ILE A 159 -7.16 12.22 11.85
CA ILE A 159 -7.09 12.73 10.47
C ILE A 159 -5.96 12.02 9.70
N ILE A 160 -4.79 11.89 10.33
CA ILE A 160 -3.64 11.18 9.76
C ILE A 160 -4.00 9.71 9.50
N ARG A 161 -4.64 9.04 10.46
CA ARG A 161 -5.08 7.66 10.28
C ARG A 161 -6.08 7.52 9.12
N GLN A 162 -6.99 8.47 8.93
CA GLN A 162 -7.90 8.42 7.77
C GLN A 162 -7.13 8.64 6.45
N MET A 163 -6.16 9.57 6.42
CA MET A 163 -5.26 9.77 5.28
C MET A 163 -4.52 8.48 4.93
N GLU A 164 -3.90 7.83 5.92
CA GLU A 164 -3.19 6.56 5.78
C GLU A 164 -4.05 5.48 5.15
N LYS A 165 -5.27 5.29 5.68
CA LYS A 165 -6.24 4.34 5.14
C LYS A 165 -6.58 4.62 3.68
N GLY A 166 -6.91 5.88 3.39
CA GLY A 166 -7.27 6.31 2.04
C GLY A 166 -6.12 6.09 1.04
N ALA A 167 -4.90 6.45 1.43
CA ALA A 167 -3.70 6.28 0.62
C ALA A 167 -3.39 4.81 0.31
N VAL A 168 -3.42 3.95 1.33
CA VAL A 168 -3.16 2.51 1.16
C VAL A 168 -4.23 1.89 0.26
N LEU A 169 -5.51 2.16 0.51
CA LEU A 169 -6.61 1.58 -0.26
C LEU A 169 -6.58 2.00 -1.73
N SER A 170 -6.44 3.30 -1.98
CA SER A 170 -6.38 3.84 -3.34
C SER A 170 -5.19 3.27 -4.11
N THR A 171 -4.03 3.15 -3.47
CA THR A 171 -2.82 2.61 -4.11
C THR A 171 -2.95 1.13 -4.41
N ILE A 172 -3.50 0.33 -3.48
CA ILE A 172 -3.74 -1.10 -3.70
C ILE A 172 -4.74 -1.32 -4.84
N ASP A 173 -5.86 -0.60 -4.84
CA ASP A 173 -6.92 -0.77 -5.85
C ASP A 173 -6.41 -0.37 -7.26
N GLU A 174 -5.61 0.70 -7.36
CA GLU A 174 -4.95 1.13 -8.61
C GLU A 174 -3.98 0.05 -9.13
N ALA A 175 -3.07 -0.42 -8.28
CA ALA A 175 -2.05 -1.38 -8.65
C ALA A 175 -2.64 -2.77 -8.99
N TRP A 176 -3.63 -3.22 -8.23
CA TRP A 176 -4.30 -4.50 -8.47
C TRP A 176 -5.05 -4.49 -9.81
N THR A 177 -5.74 -3.41 -10.14
CA THR A 177 -6.41 -3.26 -11.43
C THR A 177 -5.42 -3.34 -12.59
N GLN A 178 -4.24 -2.73 -12.46
CA GLN A 178 -3.18 -2.85 -13.46
C GLN A 178 -2.63 -4.29 -13.54
N HIS A 179 -2.40 -4.93 -12.41
CA HIS A 179 -1.90 -6.30 -12.32
C HIS A 179 -2.84 -7.31 -12.98
N LEU A 180 -4.16 -7.20 -12.76
CA LEU A 180 -5.16 -8.06 -13.42
C LEU A 180 -5.02 -8.02 -14.95
N ARG A 181 -4.79 -6.83 -15.53
CA ARG A 181 -4.56 -6.68 -16.98
C ARG A 181 -3.26 -7.37 -17.41
N GLN A 182 -2.19 -7.20 -16.64
CA GLN A 182 -0.90 -7.85 -16.92
C GLN A 182 -1.02 -9.39 -16.85
N MET A 183 -1.83 -9.91 -15.93
CA MET A 183 -2.09 -11.34 -15.79
C MET A 183 -2.91 -11.91 -16.96
N ASP A 184 -3.87 -11.15 -17.48
CA ASP A 184 -4.62 -11.51 -18.68
C ASP A 184 -3.71 -11.54 -19.92
N ASP A 185 -2.85 -10.52 -20.09
CA ASP A 185 -1.87 -10.47 -21.17
C ASP A 185 -0.87 -11.63 -21.08
N LEU A 186 -0.34 -11.89 -19.88
CA LEU A 186 0.58 -13.00 -19.64
C LEU A 186 -0.04 -14.35 -20.03
N LYS A 187 -1.30 -14.58 -19.67
CA LYS A 187 -2.02 -15.82 -20.00
C LYS A 187 -2.10 -16.07 -21.50
N GLN A 188 -2.19 -15.00 -22.32
CA GLN A 188 -2.18 -15.10 -23.77
C GLN A 188 -0.76 -15.37 -24.31
N VAL A 189 0.24 -14.63 -23.83
CA VAL A 189 1.64 -14.74 -24.28
C VAL A 189 2.21 -16.12 -24.00
N VAL A 190 1.92 -16.68 -22.83
CA VAL A 190 2.46 -17.96 -22.38
C VAL A 190 1.97 -19.14 -23.24
N GLN A 191 0.86 -19.00 -23.97
CA GLN A 191 0.47 -20.01 -24.97
C GLN A 191 1.53 -20.20 -26.07
N ASN A 192 2.33 -19.16 -26.36
CA ASN A 192 3.42 -19.24 -27.33
C ASN A 192 4.65 -20.00 -26.79
N ALA A 193 4.77 -20.18 -25.47
CA ALA A 193 5.88 -20.92 -24.87
C ALA A 193 5.91 -22.40 -25.28
N VAL A 194 4.78 -22.93 -25.78
CA VAL A 194 4.72 -24.27 -26.38
C VAL A 194 5.70 -24.41 -27.55
N TYR A 195 5.95 -23.35 -28.31
CA TYR A 195 6.91 -23.36 -29.42
C TYR A 195 8.37 -23.46 -28.95
N GLU A 196 8.65 -23.08 -27.71
CA GLU A 196 9.96 -23.19 -27.06
C GLU A 196 10.15 -24.54 -26.32
N GLN A 197 9.21 -25.48 -26.44
CA GLN A 197 9.22 -26.77 -25.73
C GLN A 197 9.26 -26.64 -24.20
N LYS A 198 8.79 -25.50 -23.66
CA LYS A 198 8.60 -25.28 -22.23
C LYS A 198 7.16 -25.58 -21.82
N ASP A 199 6.95 -25.91 -20.55
CA ASP A 199 5.59 -26.04 -20.00
C ASP A 199 4.96 -24.65 -19.79
N PRO A 200 3.89 -24.29 -20.52
CA PRO A 200 3.23 -23.01 -20.37
C PRO A 200 2.75 -22.75 -18.94
N LEU A 201 2.24 -23.76 -18.23
CA LEU A 201 1.74 -23.55 -16.88
C LEU A 201 2.86 -23.14 -15.92
N LEU A 202 4.03 -23.77 -16.08
CA LEU A 202 5.20 -23.45 -15.26
C LEU A 202 5.70 -22.03 -15.55
N VAL A 203 5.82 -21.66 -16.83
CA VAL A 203 6.20 -20.30 -17.23
C VAL A 203 5.21 -19.27 -16.68
N TYR A 204 3.91 -19.55 -16.77
CA TYR A 204 2.88 -18.67 -16.21
C TYR A 204 3.05 -18.47 -14.70
N LYS A 205 3.25 -19.55 -13.93
CA LYS A 205 3.45 -19.46 -12.47
C LYS A 205 4.63 -18.57 -12.10
N PHE A 206 5.78 -18.76 -12.75
CA PHE A 206 6.98 -17.97 -12.48
C PHE A 206 6.78 -16.49 -12.85
N GLU A 207 6.33 -16.21 -14.07
CA GLU A 207 6.13 -14.82 -14.53
C GLU A 207 5.02 -14.10 -13.74
N ALA A 208 3.95 -14.82 -13.37
CA ALA A 208 2.89 -14.30 -12.53
C ALA A 208 3.39 -13.91 -11.13
N PHE A 209 4.28 -14.71 -10.55
CA PHE A 209 4.90 -14.40 -9.28
C PHE A 209 5.80 -13.15 -9.37
N GLU A 210 6.61 -13.04 -10.42
CA GLU A 210 7.45 -11.85 -10.65
C GLU A 210 6.63 -10.58 -10.92
N LEU A 211 5.51 -10.69 -11.64
CA LEU A 211 4.55 -9.58 -11.80
C LEU A 211 3.97 -9.17 -10.45
N PHE A 212 3.57 -10.14 -9.64
CA PHE A 212 2.97 -9.89 -8.33
C PHE A 212 3.95 -9.21 -7.37
N LYS A 213 5.20 -9.67 -7.29
CA LYS A 213 6.26 -9.01 -6.49
C LYS A 213 6.47 -7.56 -6.93
N ARG A 214 6.56 -7.31 -8.24
CA ARG A 214 6.68 -5.94 -8.79
C ARG A 214 5.47 -5.07 -8.44
N MET A 215 4.27 -5.64 -8.46
CA MET A 215 3.06 -4.94 -8.03
C MET A 215 3.15 -4.56 -6.55
N LEU A 216 3.57 -5.47 -5.67
CA LEU A 216 3.71 -5.20 -4.24
C LEU A 216 4.75 -4.11 -3.95
N SER A 217 5.95 -4.19 -4.52
CA SER A 217 6.97 -3.13 -4.38
C SER A 217 6.44 -1.79 -4.92
N LYS A 218 5.75 -1.79 -6.07
CA LYS A 218 5.11 -0.57 -6.60
C LYS A 218 4.08 0.02 -5.63
N VAL A 219 3.26 -0.80 -4.97
CA VAL A 219 2.32 -0.35 -3.94
C VAL A 219 3.08 0.28 -2.79
N ASN A 220 4.12 -0.37 -2.27
CA ASN A 220 4.95 0.13 -1.17
C ASN A 220 5.54 1.52 -1.50
N HIS A 221 6.26 1.65 -2.61
CA HIS A 221 6.86 2.92 -3.05
C HIS A 221 5.81 4.01 -3.30
N SER A 222 4.70 3.68 -3.97
CA SER A 222 3.65 4.66 -4.31
C SER A 222 2.91 5.16 -3.06
N THR A 223 2.63 4.25 -2.11
CA THR A 223 2.02 4.62 -0.83
C THR A 223 2.99 5.43 0.01
N SER A 224 4.26 5.02 0.13
CA SER A 224 5.28 5.79 0.84
C SER A 224 5.40 7.21 0.27
N GLY A 225 5.59 7.32 -1.05
CA GLY A 225 5.71 8.61 -1.73
C GLY A 225 4.55 9.55 -1.43
N PHE A 226 3.31 9.04 -1.44
CA PHE A 226 2.15 9.83 -1.05
C PHE A 226 2.18 10.18 0.44
N LEU A 227 2.33 9.20 1.33
CA LEU A 227 2.26 9.40 2.79
C LEU A 227 3.27 10.43 3.30
N PHE A 228 4.50 10.42 2.77
CA PHE A 228 5.56 11.34 3.18
C PHE A 228 5.37 12.77 2.65
N LYS A 229 4.74 12.91 1.48
CA LYS A 229 4.55 14.20 0.80
C LYS A 229 3.16 14.79 0.98
N ALA A 230 2.21 14.00 1.48
CA ALA A 230 0.83 14.39 1.66
C ALA A 230 0.72 15.51 2.69
N ASP A 231 0.06 16.59 2.32
CA ASP A 231 -0.26 17.71 3.20
C ASP A 231 -1.73 18.14 3.01
N VAL A 232 -2.25 18.90 3.97
CA VAL A 232 -3.55 19.54 3.89
C VAL A 232 -3.37 20.92 3.26
N PRO A 233 -4.00 21.21 2.11
CA PRO A 233 -3.86 22.53 1.48
C PRO A 233 -4.40 23.62 2.39
N VAL A 234 -3.56 24.60 2.75
CA VAL A 234 -3.86 25.69 3.69
C VAL A 234 -4.90 26.70 3.15
N ALA A 235 -5.44 26.49 1.94
CA ALA A 235 -6.48 27.35 1.37
C ALA A 235 -7.50 26.57 0.53
N ALA A 236 -8.70 26.40 1.08
CA ALA A 236 -9.95 26.31 0.33
C ALA A 236 -11.11 26.86 1.18
N GLU A 237 -11.33 28.17 1.11
CA GLU A 237 -12.61 28.82 1.46
C GLU A 237 -13.76 28.30 0.58
N PRO A 238 -15.02 28.46 1.00
CA PRO A 238 -15.98 27.42 1.32
C PRO A 238 -16.50 26.70 0.07
N GLY A 239 -16.20 25.41 0.01
CA GLY A 239 -16.71 24.49 -0.99
C GLY A 239 -16.38 23.07 -0.59
N PHE A 240 -16.61 22.72 0.68
CA PHE A 240 -16.68 21.33 1.10
C PHE A 240 -17.91 20.74 0.42
N ALA A 241 -17.71 20.23 -0.80
CA ALA A 241 -18.73 19.45 -1.49
C ALA A 241 -19.14 18.32 -0.54
N GLU A 242 -20.45 18.17 -0.34
CA GLU A 242 -20.98 16.98 0.30
C GLU A 242 -20.35 15.76 -0.40
N PRO A 243 -19.83 14.78 0.34
CA PRO A 243 -19.44 13.54 -0.29
C PRO A 243 -20.69 13.00 -1.00
N ASP A 244 -20.58 12.67 -2.29
CA ASP A 244 -21.59 11.86 -2.97
C ASP A 244 -21.71 10.56 -2.16
N PHE A 245 -22.74 10.46 -1.32
CA PHE A 245 -23.01 9.27 -0.54
C PHE A 245 -23.39 8.17 -1.54
N PHE A 246 -22.46 7.26 -1.82
CA PHE A 246 -22.82 5.96 -2.35
C PHE A 246 -23.57 5.24 -1.23
N TYR A 247 -24.90 5.25 -1.31
CA TYR A 247 -25.72 4.39 -0.46
C TYR A 247 -25.41 2.93 -0.81
N GLU A 248 -25.44 2.02 0.17
CA GLU A 248 -25.29 0.57 -0.05
C GLU A 248 -26.29 0.02 -1.09
N ASP A 249 -27.35 0.77 -1.39
CA ASP A 249 -28.36 0.47 -2.40
C ASP A 249 -27.88 0.64 -3.87
N ASP A 250 -26.76 1.33 -4.12
CA ASP A 250 -26.20 1.50 -5.48
C ASP A 250 -25.27 0.35 -5.93
N ILE A 251 -25.03 -0.63 -5.05
CA ILE A 251 -24.33 -1.87 -5.40
C ILE A 251 -25.31 -2.78 -6.15
N SER A 252 -25.49 -2.54 -7.44
CA SER A 252 -26.41 -3.34 -8.30
C SER A 252 -26.01 -4.81 -8.46
N GLU A 253 -24.83 -5.21 -8.00
CA GLU A 253 -24.38 -6.60 -8.02
C GLU A 253 -24.34 -7.19 -6.60
N PRO A 254 -25.04 -8.31 -6.34
CA PRO A 254 -24.97 -8.94 -5.04
C PRO A 254 -23.53 -9.42 -4.78
N LEU A 255 -22.92 -8.90 -3.71
CA LEU A 255 -21.66 -9.40 -3.18
C LEU A 255 -21.70 -10.93 -3.12
N PRO A 256 -20.66 -11.64 -3.62
CA PRO A 256 -20.64 -13.09 -3.55
C PRO A 256 -20.77 -13.53 -2.10
N LYS A 257 -21.82 -14.31 -1.81
CA LYS A 257 -22.10 -14.80 -0.46
C LYS A 257 -20.93 -15.65 0.02
N LEU A 258 -20.09 -15.08 0.86
CA LEU A 258 -19.08 -15.81 1.62
C LEU A 258 -19.81 -16.80 2.52
N LYS A 259 -19.75 -18.08 2.18
CA LYS A 259 -20.10 -19.15 3.12
C LYS A 259 -19.01 -19.16 4.20
N ALA A 260 -19.33 -18.57 5.34
CA ALA A 260 -18.46 -18.65 6.50
C ALA A 260 -18.47 -20.08 7.06
N GLU A 261 -17.44 -20.85 6.77
CA GLU A 261 -17.01 -21.93 7.65
C GLU A 261 -16.03 -21.34 8.66
N LYS A 262 -16.37 -21.51 9.95
CA LYS A 262 -15.51 -21.12 11.07
C LYS A 262 -14.27 -22.01 11.05
N ALA A 263 -13.12 -21.46 10.69
CA ALA A 263 -11.83 -21.97 11.09
C ALA A 263 -11.27 -21.06 12.18
N VAL A 264 -10.90 -21.68 13.30
CA VAL A 264 -10.37 -21.06 14.51
C VAL A 264 -8.98 -20.49 14.21
N SER A 265 -8.78 -19.24 14.64
CA SER A 265 -7.50 -18.53 14.60
C SER A 265 -6.48 -19.16 15.54
N ASP A 266 -5.27 -19.39 15.06
CA ASP A 266 -4.05 -19.42 15.87
C ASP A 266 -2.82 -19.32 14.97
N VAL A 267 -2.58 -18.15 14.38
CA VAL A 267 -1.20 -17.83 13.94
C VAL A 267 -0.97 -16.32 14.03
N SER A 268 -0.02 -15.93 14.86
CA SER A 268 0.58 -14.60 14.94
C SER A 268 1.69 -14.52 13.91
N LEU A 269 1.61 -13.65 12.90
CA LEU A 269 2.76 -13.39 12.03
C LEU A 269 2.82 -11.92 11.63
N GLY A 270 3.99 -11.33 11.83
CA GLY A 270 4.40 -10.07 11.21
C GLY A 270 4.87 -10.35 9.78
N ALA A 271 4.90 -9.32 8.95
CA ALA A 271 5.44 -9.42 7.60
C ALA A 271 6.95 -9.67 7.70
N GLY A 272 7.34 -10.90 7.41
CA GLY A 272 8.72 -11.31 7.22
C GLY A 272 8.77 -12.30 6.07
N GLN A 273 9.96 -12.84 5.80
CA GLN A 273 10.24 -13.92 4.85
C GLN A 273 9.16 -15.03 4.81
N GLU A 274 8.44 -15.25 5.90
CA GLU A 274 7.27 -16.12 6.06
C GLU A 274 6.10 -15.86 5.08
N ASP A 275 5.77 -14.62 4.70
CA ASP A 275 4.69 -14.36 3.73
C ASP A 275 5.10 -14.78 2.30
N LEU A 276 6.39 -14.64 1.97
CA LEU A 276 6.97 -15.12 0.70
C LEU A 276 7.16 -16.64 0.71
N ASP A 277 7.54 -17.21 1.85
CA ASP A 277 7.68 -18.65 2.02
C ASP A 277 6.31 -19.35 2.06
N GLN A 278 5.28 -18.73 2.61
CA GLN A 278 3.90 -19.25 2.59
C GLN A 278 3.30 -19.19 1.16
N ALA A 279 3.67 -18.19 0.36
CA ALA A 279 3.38 -18.19 -1.08
C ALA A 279 4.16 -19.30 -1.83
N ALA A 280 5.40 -19.61 -1.42
CA ALA A 280 6.18 -20.71 -1.98
C ALA A 280 5.64 -22.10 -1.58
N GLU A 281 5.20 -22.29 -0.34
CA GLU A 281 4.58 -23.51 0.20
C GLU A 281 3.22 -23.82 -0.45
N LEU A 282 2.54 -22.82 -1.02
CA LEU A 282 1.32 -23.00 -1.82
C LEU A 282 1.59 -23.51 -3.25
N GLY A 283 2.81 -23.98 -3.56
CA GLY A 283 3.12 -24.71 -4.79
C GLY A 283 3.61 -23.83 -5.96
N LEU A 284 4.40 -22.81 -5.63
CA LEU A 284 5.13 -21.97 -6.58
C LEU A 284 6.61 -22.35 -6.76
N ALA A 285 7.06 -23.48 -6.17
CA ALA A 285 8.36 -24.10 -6.43
C ALA A 285 8.22 -25.39 -7.28
#